data_AF-A0A2M7W9V2-F1
#
_entry.id   AF-A0A2M7W9V2-F1
#
_cell.length_a   1.000
_cell.length_b   1.000
_cell.length_c   1.000
_cell.angle_alpha   90.00
_cell.angle_beta   90.00
_cell.angle_gamma   90.00
#
_symmetry.space_group_name_H-M   'P 1'
#
loop_
_entity.id
_entity.type
_entity.pdbx_description
1 polymer ?
#
loop_
_entity_poly.entity_id
_entity_poly.type
_entity_poly.pdbx_seq_one_letter_code
_entity_poly.pdbx_strand_id
1 'polypeptide(L)'
;MKRWVLGWLALLAVGMAQPSWGFDFSAYRPATLAQALEQIPANAKEVDISLDFAAPKYRVMVRWTGGVRALSTDGGLVVTAWGKGAQMKWLIPLFFHEIEAEEGEHRMWLAIQETLLADWYQEVQSDRMVTLYAMYLGSTRAAHVLVVNEFAAAPPSQSDQNAGL
;
A
#
# COMPACT_ATOMS: atom_id res chain seq x y z
N MET A 1 41.34 53.87 -28.74
CA MET A 1 41.45 52.80 -27.72
C MET A 1 40.24 52.86 -26.80
N LYS A 2 39.33 51.87 -26.86
CA LYS A 2 38.35 51.60 -25.80
C LYS A 2 37.83 50.17 -25.97
N ARG A 3 38.12 49.35 -24.96
CA ARG A 3 37.84 47.90 -24.86
C ARG A 3 36.42 47.74 -24.35
N TRP A 4 35.64 46.84 -24.97
CA TRP A 4 34.42 46.31 -24.37
C TRP A 4 34.64 44.81 -24.14
N VAL A 5 34.77 44.45 -22.87
CA VAL A 5 34.84 43.05 -22.42
C VAL A 5 33.40 42.58 -22.23
N LEU A 6 32.91 41.77 -23.16
CA LEU A 6 31.65 41.04 -23.01
C LEU A 6 31.91 39.82 -22.12
N GLY A 7 31.63 39.98 -20.83
CA GLY A 7 31.61 38.88 -19.87
C GLY A 7 30.33 38.06 -20.05
N TRP A 8 30.46 36.84 -20.55
CA TRP A 8 29.40 35.84 -20.52
C TRP A 8 29.30 35.25 -19.11
N LEU A 9 28.28 35.66 -18.37
CA LEU A 9 27.86 35.01 -17.12
C LEU A 9 27.01 33.78 -17.50
N ALA A 10 27.64 32.61 -17.53
CA ALA A 10 26.94 31.34 -17.59
C ALA A 10 26.30 31.08 -16.21
N LEU A 11 24.98 31.27 -16.12
CA LEU A 11 24.18 30.77 -14.99
C LEU A 11 24.18 29.24 -15.04
N LEU A 12 25.01 28.62 -14.19
CA LEU A 12 24.82 27.24 -13.78
C LEU A 12 23.54 27.16 -12.95
N ALA A 13 22.43 26.82 -13.60
CA ALA A 13 21.22 26.40 -12.92
C ALA A 13 21.50 25.04 -12.26
N VAL A 14 22.04 25.08 -11.05
CA VAL A 14 22.04 23.93 -10.14
C VAL A 14 20.59 23.74 -9.73
N GLY A 15 19.86 22.94 -10.51
CA GLY A 15 18.54 22.46 -10.15
C GLY A 15 18.66 21.69 -8.85
N MET A 16 18.29 22.32 -7.74
CA MET A 16 18.09 21.62 -6.49
C MET A 16 16.93 20.65 -6.72
N ALA A 17 17.25 19.37 -6.91
CA ALA A 17 16.27 18.31 -6.85
C ALA A 17 15.61 18.40 -5.48
N GLN A 18 14.40 18.95 -5.43
CA GLN A 18 13.63 18.91 -4.20
C GLN A 18 13.40 17.44 -3.89
N PRO A 19 13.64 16.98 -2.65
CA PRO A 19 13.19 15.66 -2.24
C PRO A 19 11.69 15.65 -2.47
N SER A 20 11.23 14.88 -3.45
CA SER A 20 9.81 14.59 -3.57
C SER A 20 9.42 13.94 -2.25
N TRP A 21 8.47 14.54 -1.53
CA TRP A 21 7.76 13.87 -0.43
C TRP A 21 6.83 12.80 -1.02
N GLY A 22 7.42 11.94 -1.84
CA GLY A 22 6.74 10.89 -2.59
C GLY A 22 6.76 9.59 -1.82
N PHE A 23 5.78 8.75 -2.12
CA PHE A 23 5.73 7.39 -1.62
C PHE A 23 6.96 6.60 -2.09
N ASP A 24 7.69 5.99 -1.15
CA ASP A 24 8.86 5.17 -1.49
C ASP A 24 8.43 3.76 -1.91
N PHE A 25 8.16 3.62 -3.20
CA PHE A 25 7.82 2.33 -3.82
C PHE A 25 8.96 1.30 -3.73
N SER A 26 10.21 1.74 -3.59
CA SER A 26 11.38 0.84 -3.57
C SER A 26 11.48 0.04 -2.27
N ALA A 27 10.85 0.51 -1.20
CA ALA A 27 10.78 -0.18 0.09
C ALA A 27 9.89 -1.45 0.06
N TYR A 28 9.11 -1.66 -1.00
CA TYR A 28 8.17 -2.78 -1.12
C TYR A 28 8.74 -3.87 -2.02
N ARG A 29 9.04 -5.03 -1.44
CA ARG A 29 9.56 -6.17 -2.21
C ARG A 29 8.43 -6.92 -2.93
N PRO A 30 8.64 -7.40 -4.16
CA PRO A 30 7.66 -8.26 -4.83
C PRO A 30 7.39 -9.53 -4.02
N ALA A 31 6.12 -9.89 -3.87
CA ALA A 31 5.70 -11.15 -3.25
C ALA A 31 4.31 -11.56 -3.76
N THR A 32 3.96 -12.82 -3.58
CA THR A 32 2.56 -13.28 -3.60
C THR A 32 1.91 -13.06 -2.23
N LEU A 33 0.57 -13.06 -2.15
CA LEU A 33 -0.15 -13.11 -0.88
C LEU A 33 0.30 -14.33 -0.06
N ALA A 34 0.42 -15.49 -0.69
CA ALA A 34 0.87 -16.70 -0.01
C ALA A 34 2.25 -16.50 0.64
N GLN A 35 3.22 -15.95 -0.10
CA GLN A 35 4.56 -15.67 0.42
C GLN A 35 4.56 -14.63 1.53
N ALA A 36 3.70 -13.60 1.45
CA ALA A 36 3.55 -12.62 2.51
C ALA A 36 3.02 -13.26 3.81
N LEU A 37 2.16 -14.27 3.69
CA LEU A 37 1.60 -15.02 4.82
C LEU A 37 2.54 -16.10 5.36
N GLU A 38 3.36 -16.73 4.52
CA GLU A 38 4.33 -17.76 4.92
C GLU A 38 5.49 -17.20 5.76
N GLN A 39 5.79 -15.92 5.60
CA GLN A 39 6.83 -15.24 6.37
C GLN A 39 6.39 -14.92 7.81
N ILE A 40 5.17 -15.31 8.18
CA ILE A 40 4.59 -15.07 9.49
C ILE A 40 5.02 -16.20 10.43
N PRO A 41 5.53 -15.88 11.64
CA PRO A 41 5.91 -16.90 12.62
C PRO A 41 4.79 -17.91 12.90
N ALA A 42 5.10 -19.20 12.85
CA ALA A 42 4.11 -20.28 13.03
C ALA A 42 3.37 -20.21 14.38
N ASN A 43 4.01 -19.64 15.41
CA ASN A 43 3.44 -19.45 16.74
C ASN A 43 2.45 -18.26 16.83
N ALA A 44 2.23 -17.51 15.76
CA ALA A 44 1.27 -16.41 15.72
C ALA A 44 -0.17 -16.82 16.09
N LYS A 45 -0.51 -18.10 15.91
CA LYS A 45 -1.83 -18.67 16.27
C LYS A 45 -1.96 -19.07 17.75
N GLU A 46 -0.86 -19.08 18.51
CA GLU A 46 -0.86 -19.51 19.92
C GLU A 46 -1.14 -18.33 20.87
N VAL A 47 -0.82 -17.11 20.45
CA VAL A 47 -1.01 -15.87 21.21
C VAL A 47 -2.28 -15.13 20.77
N ASP A 48 -2.87 -14.33 21.66
CA ASP A 48 -4.10 -13.58 21.34
C ASP A 48 -3.85 -12.51 20.28
N ILE A 49 -2.70 -11.82 20.37
CA ILE A 49 -2.24 -10.81 19.40
C ILE A 49 -0.72 -10.98 19.23
N SER A 50 -0.26 -11.08 17.99
CA SER A 50 1.16 -11.01 17.61
C SER A 50 1.40 -9.78 16.75
N LEU A 51 2.43 -8.99 17.06
CA LEU A 51 2.76 -7.75 16.36
C LEU A 51 4.13 -7.86 15.71
N ASP A 52 4.24 -7.43 14.45
CA ASP A 52 5.51 -7.33 13.73
C ASP A 52 5.91 -5.85 13.59
N PHE A 53 6.85 -5.42 14.43
CA PHE A 53 7.38 -4.05 14.38
C PHE A 53 8.49 -3.85 13.34
N ALA A 54 9.01 -4.91 12.71
CA ALA A 54 9.81 -4.77 11.50
C ALA A 54 8.92 -4.41 10.29
N ALA A 55 7.63 -4.74 10.39
CA ALA A 55 6.56 -4.33 9.49
C ALA A 55 6.94 -4.54 8.02
N PRO A 56 7.16 -5.80 7.59
CA PRO A 56 7.64 -6.09 6.27
C PRO A 56 6.66 -5.58 5.21
N LYS A 57 7.24 -4.99 4.16
CA LYS A 57 6.52 -4.30 3.08
C LYS A 57 6.53 -5.12 1.81
N TYR A 58 5.36 -5.34 1.23
CA TYR A 58 5.13 -6.22 0.11
C TYR A 58 4.44 -5.48 -1.04
N ARG A 59 4.94 -5.71 -2.26
CA ARG A 59 4.27 -5.37 -3.50
C ARG A 59 3.61 -6.64 -4.04
N VAL A 60 2.30 -6.75 -3.90
CA VAL A 60 1.51 -7.92 -4.31
C VAL A 60 0.58 -7.56 -5.46
N MET A 61 0.35 -8.49 -6.39
CA MET A 61 -0.56 -8.28 -7.52
C MET A 61 -1.78 -9.16 -7.33
N VAL A 62 -2.96 -8.56 -7.17
CA VAL A 62 -4.18 -9.23 -6.74
C VAL A 62 -5.33 -8.91 -7.67
N ARG A 63 -6.36 -9.76 -7.72
CA ARG A 63 -7.65 -9.40 -8.29
C ARG A 63 -8.51 -8.76 -7.21
N TRP A 64 -9.06 -7.57 -7.48
CA TRP A 64 -10.06 -6.98 -6.60
C TRP A 64 -11.43 -7.60 -6.86
N THR A 65 -12.10 -8.03 -5.79
CA THR A 65 -13.39 -8.74 -5.90
C THR A 65 -14.61 -7.83 -5.91
N GLY A 66 -14.43 -6.52 -5.73
CA GLY A 66 -15.51 -5.57 -5.48
C GLY A 66 -15.92 -5.45 -4.00
N GLY A 67 -15.43 -6.34 -3.13
CA GLY A 67 -15.76 -6.31 -1.71
C GLY A 67 -15.09 -5.14 -0.97
N VAL A 68 -15.90 -4.35 -0.25
CA VAL A 68 -15.46 -3.35 0.72
C VAL A 68 -16.34 -3.49 1.97
N ARG A 69 -15.72 -3.47 3.16
CA ARG A 69 -16.44 -3.52 4.44
C ARG A 69 -15.76 -2.64 5.49
N ALA A 70 -16.46 -2.42 6.61
CA ALA A 70 -15.85 -1.81 7.78
C ALA A 70 -14.71 -2.68 8.31
N LEU A 71 -13.66 -2.05 8.85
CA LEU A 71 -12.53 -2.73 9.48
C LEU A 71 -13.05 -3.74 10.52
N SER A 72 -12.58 -4.97 10.42
CA SER A 72 -12.97 -6.02 11.34
C SER A 72 -12.51 -5.71 12.77
N THR A 73 -13.17 -6.30 13.77
CA THR A 73 -12.76 -6.15 15.17
C THR A 73 -11.29 -6.56 15.36
N ASP A 74 -10.89 -7.69 14.77
CA ASP A 74 -9.51 -8.20 14.83
C ASP A 74 -8.52 -7.27 14.11
N GLY A 75 -8.88 -6.78 12.92
CA GLY A 75 -8.09 -5.77 12.19
C GLY A 75 -7.88 -4.51 13.02
N GLY A 76 -8.94 -3.99 13.63
CA GLY A 76 -8.91 -2.82 14.50
C GLY A 76 -8.05 -3.01 15.75
N LEU A 77 -8.09 -4.20 16.36
CA LEU A 77 -7.24 -4.55 17.50
C LEU A 77 -5.76 -4.52 17.11
N VAL A 78 -5.38 -5.17 16.02
CA VAL A 78 -3.98 -5.21 15.56
C VAL A 78 -3.49 -3.83 15.15
N VAL A 79 -4.24 -3.08 14.33
CA VAL A 79 -3.88 -1.71 13.92
C VAL A 79 -3.69 -0.80 15.13
N THR A 80 -4.60 -0.87 16.10
CA THR A 80 -4.53 -0.06 17.32
C THR A 80 -3.32 -0.43 18.17
N ALA A 81 -3.09 -1.73 18.39
CA ALA A 81 -1.99 -2.22 19.21
C ALA A 81 -0.63 -1.90 18.56
N TRP A 82 -0.51 -2.12 17.25
CA TRP A 82 0.67 -1.78 16.47
C TRP A 82 0.94 -0.28 16.50
N GLY A 83 -0.05 0.55 16.20
CA GLY A 83 0.10 2.02 16.20
C GLY A 83 0.48 2.59 17.57
N LYS A 84 -0.02 2.01 18.67
CA LYS A 84 0.41 2.37 20.03
C LYS A 84 1.84 1.92 20.32
N GLY A 85 2.19 0.67 19.98
CA GLY A 85 3.51 0.08 20.24
C GLY A 85 4.63 0.76 19.44
N ALA A 86 4.38 1.08 18.17
CA ALA A 86 5.30 1.79 17.28
C ALA A 86 5.36 3.31 17.56
N GLN A 87 4.59 3.82 18.54
CA GLN A 87 4.43 5.24 18.81
C GLN A 87 3.88 6.07 17.63
N MET A 88 3.16 5.42 16.70
CA MET A 88 2.53 6.02 15.53
C MET A 88 1.00 6.10 15.70
N LYS A 89 0.53 6.68 16.81
CA LYS A 89 -0.91 6.76 17.11
C LYS A 89 -1.73 7.50 16.05
N TRP A 90 -1.09 8.41 15.31
CA TRP A 90 -1.69 9.18 14.22
C TRP A 90 -2.11 8.29 13.03
N LEU A 91 -1.56 7.08 12.92
CA LEU A 91 -1.84 6.14 11.84
C LEU A 91 -3.13 5.33 12.08
N ILE A 92 -3.51 5.14 13.35
CA ILE A 92 -4.72 4.38 13.74
C ILE A 92 -6.00 4.91 13.07
N PRO A 93 -6.30 6.22 13.09
CA PRO A 93 -7.49 6.76 12.43
C PRO A 93 -7.38 6.78 10.90
N LEU A 94 -6.32 6.23 10.29
CA LEU A 94 -6.27 6.09 8.83
C LEU A 94 -6.96 4.80 8.36
N PHE A 95 -7.26 3.84 9.25
CA PHE A 95 -7.82 2.56 8.84
C PHE A 95 -9.22 2.38 9.43
N PHE A 96 -10.23 2.50 8.58
CA PHE A 96 -11.63 2.25 8.93
C PHE A 96 -12.30 1.19 8.06
N HIS A 97 -11.66 0.81 6.96
CA HIS A 97 -12.23 -0.10 5.98
C HIS A 97 -11.24 -1.21 5.60
N GLU A 98 -11.81 -2.30 5.10
CA GLU A 98 -11.09 -3.39 4.46
C GLU A 98 -11.60 -3.58 3.04
N ILE A 99 -10.69 -3.87 2.12
CA ILE A 99 -11.00 -4.31 0.76
C ILE A 99 -10.76 -5.81 0.65
N GLU A 100 -11.56 -6.48 -0.17
CA GLU A 100 -11.38 -7.92 -0.41
C GLU A 100 -10.62 -8.15 -1.72
N ALA A 101 -9.47 -8.81 -1.58
CA ALA A 101 -8.58 -9.13 -2.67
C ALA A 101 -8.33 -10.63 -2.73
N GLU A 102 -8.05 -11.14 -3.93
CA GLU A 102 -7.68 -12.53 -4.13
C GLU A 102 -6.50 -12.71 -5.07
N GLU A 103 -5.69 -13.73 -4.81
CA GLU A 103 -4.59 -14.16 -5.66
C GLU A 103 -4.55 -15.69 -5.66
N GLY A 104 -4.83 -16.31 -6.81
CA GLY A 104 -4.99 -17.76 -6.90
C GLY A 104 -6.15 -18.25 -6.01
N GLU A 105 -5.85 -19.16 -5.09
CA GLU A 105 -6.82 -19.71 -4.12
C GLU A 105 -6.89 -18.90 -2.82
N HIS A 106 -6.05 -17.86 -2.67
CA HIS A 106 -6.00 -17.06 -1.46
C HIS A 106 -6.92 -15.85 -1.58
N ARG A 107 -7.92 -15.77 -0.70
CA ARG A 107 -8.83 -14.64 -0.56
C ARG A 107 -8.67 -14.01 0.81
N MET A 108 -8.52 -12.68 0.86
CA MET A 108 -8.21 -11.96 2.09
C MET A 108 -8.84 -10.58 2.11
N TRP A 109 -9.24 -10.17 3.32
CA TRP A 109 -9.60 -8.79 3.63
C TRP A 109 -8.34 -8.03 4.07
N LEU A 110 -8.05 -6.92 3.38
CA LEU A 110 -6.87 -6.09 3.61
C LEU A 110 -7.33 -4.73 4.11
N ALA A 111 -6.82 -4.27 5.24
CA ALA A 111 -7.15 -2.96 5.76
C ALA A 111 -6.58 -1.89 4.82
N ILE A 112 -7.34 -0.87 4.45
CA ILE A 112 -6.92 0.19 3.52
C ILE A 112 -6.93 1.54 4.22
N GLN A 113 -5.99 2.42 3.85
CA GLN A 113 -6.03 3.80 4.30
C GLN A 113 -7.27 4.52 3.74
N GLU A 114 -8.00 5.21 4.60
CA GLU A 114 -9.21 5.96 4.27
C GLU A 114 -8.99 6.96 3.12
N THR A 115 -7.81 7.59 3.12
CA THR A 115 -7.41 8.56 2.09
C THR A 115 -7.30 7.95 0.70
N LEU A 116 -7.12 6.63 0.58
CA LEU A 116 -7.00 5.93 -0.70
C LEU A 116 -8.35 5.48 -1.25
N LEU A 117 -9.41 5.45 -0.44
CA LEU A 117 -10.70 4.88 -0.86
C LEU A 117 -11.35 5.66 -2.01
N ALA A 118 -11.25 6.99 -1.99
CA ALA A 118 -11.82 7.82 -3.05
C ALA A 118 -11.19 7.50 -4.41
N ASP A 119 -9.86 7.44 -4.47
CA ASP A 119 -9.11 7.10 -5.68
C ASP A 119 -9.31 5.63 -6.05
N TRP A 120 -9.39 4.74 -5.06
CA TRP A 120 -9.67 3.32 -5.27
C TRP A 120 -10.97 3.10 -6.06
N TYR A 121 -12.06 3.75 -5.67
CA TYR A 121 -13.34 3.64 -6.38
C TYR A 121 -13.32 4.25 -7.78
N GLN A 122 -12.42 5.19 -8.06
CA GLN A 122 -12.30 5.84 -9.37
C GLN A 122 -11.43 5.02 -10.33
N GLU A 123 -10.35 4.45 -9.84
CA GLU A 123 -9.30 3.87 -10.66
C GLU A 123 -9.35 2.35 -10.75
N VAL A 124 -9.80 1.68 -9.69
CA VAL A 124 -9.83 0.22 -9.63
C VAL A 124 -11.19 -0.26 -10.08
N GLN A 125 -11.21 -1.19 -11.03
CA GLN A 125 -12.42 -1.86 -11.50
C GLN A 125 -12.50 -3.27 -10.93
N SER A 126 -13.70 -3.70 -10.54
CA SER A 126 -13.91 -5.05 -10.03
C SER A 126 -13.44 -6.10 -11.04
N ASP A 127 -12.93 -7.22 -10.54
CA ASP A 127 -12.35 -8.33 -11.28
C ASP A 127 -11.11 -8.01 -12.12
N ARG A 128 -10.55 -6.80 -12.01
CA ARG A 128 -9.25 -6.45 -12.60
C ARG A 128 -8.12 -6.69 -11.61
N MET A 129 -6.93 -6.88 -12.19
CA MET A 129 -5.70 -6.95 -11.43
C MET A 129 -5.31 -5.55 -10.92
N VAL A 130 -4.84 -5.48 -9.69
CA VAL A 130 -4.34 -4.28 -9.03
C VAL A 130 -3.06 -4.63 -8.29
N THR A 131 -2.08 -3.73 -8.32
CA THR A 131 -0.87 -3.87 -7.51
C THR A 131 -1.11 -3.16 -6.18
N LEU A 132 -0.93 -3.87 -5.07
CA LEU A 132 -1.03 -3.32 -3.72
C LEU A 132 0.35 -3.21 -3.09
N TYR A 133 0.58 -2.07 -2.42
CA TYR A 133 1.74 -1.83 -1.59
C TYR A 133 1.31 -1.96 -0.14
N ALA A 134 1.43 -3.19 0.36
CA ALA A 134 0.91 -3.59 1.66
C ALA A 134 2.03 -3.77 2.70
N MET A 135 1.71 -3.57 3.96
CA MET A 135 2.60 -3.77 5.09
C MET A 135 1.94 -4.75 6.07
N TYR A 136 2.67 -5.77 6.50
CA TYR A 136 2.15 -6.69 7.52
C TYR A 136 2.35 -6.08 8.91
N LEU A 137 1.27 -5.98 9.69
CA LEU A 137 1.33 -5.43 11.05
C LEU A 137 1.38 -6.52 12.11
N GLY A 138 0.79 -7.67 11.85
CA GLY A 138 0.58 -8.68 12.86
C GLY A 138 -0.67 -9.52 12.61
N SER A 139 -1.10 -10.21 13.65
CA SER A 139 -2.23 -11.15 13.58
C SER A 139 -2.91 -11.32 14.93
N THR A 140 -4.14 -11.80 14.87
CA THR A 140 -4.83 -12.45 15.99
C THR A 140 -4.88 -13.96 15.72
N ARG A 141 -5.50 -14.72 16.63
CA ARG A 141 -5.80 -16.14 16.38
C ARG A 141 -6.66 -16.38 15.13
N ALA A 142 -7.47 -15.41 14.74
CA ALA A 142 -8.46 -15.56 13.68
C ALA A 142 -7.98 -14.99 12.34
N ALA A 143 -7.15 -13.95 12.33
CA ALA A 143 -6.80 -13.24 11.11
C ALA A 143 -5.38 -12.67 11.11
N HIS A 144 -4.78 -12.64 9.92
CA HIS A 144 -3.59 -11.86 9.62
C HIS A 144 -4.01 -10.47 9.15
N VAL A 145 -3.24 -9.44 9.53
CA VAL A 145 -3.56 -8.05 9.22
C VAL A 145 -2.45 -7.44 8.38
N LEU A 146 -2.76 -7.27 7.10
CA LEU A 146 -2.00 -6.46 6.17
C LEU A 146 -2.74 -5.14 5.95
N VAL A 147 -1.98 -4.03 5.98
CA VAL A 147 -2.48 -2.69 5.67
C VAL A 147 -1.99 -2.24 4.30
N VAL A 148 -2.89 -1.76 3.45
CA VAL A 148 -2.61 -1.18 2.13
C VAL A 148 -2.29 0.30 2.32
N ASN A 149 -1.07 0.69 1.95
CA ASN A 149 -0.58 2.05 2.06
C ASN A 149 -0.55 2.80 0.73
N GLU A 150 -0.60 2.08 -0.39
CA GLU A 150 -0.70 2.62 -1.75
C GLU A 150 -1.19 1.51 -2.69
N PHE A 151 -1.71 1.88 -3.86
CA PHE A 151 -2.06 0.96 -4.92
C PHE A 151 -1.65 1.50 -6.31
N ALA A 152 -1.63 0.61 -7.30
CA ALA A 152 -1.55 0.97 -8.70
C ALA A 152 -2.55 0.12 -9.48
N ALA A 153 -3.56 0.79 -10.06
CA ALA A 153 -4.52 0.15 -10.95
C ALA A 153 -3.82 -0.39 -12.21
N ALA A 154 -4.28 -1.53 -12.72
CA ALA A 154 -3.81 -1.98 -14.03
C ALA A 154 -4.23 -0.95 -15.11
N PRO A 155 -3.36 -0.67 -16.11
CA PRO A 155 -3.77 0.14 -17.23
C PRO A 155 -5.01 -0.47 -17.91
N PRO A 156 -5.98 0.34 -18.36
CA PRO A 156 -7.16 -0.17 -19.06
C PRO A 156 -6.72 -0.99 -20.27
N SER A 157 -7.37 -2.14 -20.48
CA SER A 157 -7.00 -3.02 -21.59
C SER A 157 -7.32 -2.34 -22.92
N GLN A 158 -6.49 -2.56 -23.97
CA GLN A 158 -6.69 -1.91 -25.27
C GLN A 158 -8.08 -2.18 -25.89
N SER A 159 -8.73 -3.29 -25.52
CA SER A 159 -10.11 -3.60 -25.89
C SER A 159 -11.14 -2.62 -25.32
N ASP A 160 -10.88 -2.05 -24.13
CA ASP A 160 -11.80 -1.12 -23.47
C ASP A 160 -11.78 0.27 -24.15
N GLN A 161 -10.68 0.61 -24.83
CA GLN A 161 -10.53 1.89 -25.55
C GLN A 161 -11.25 1.91 -26.91
N ASN A 162 -11.46 0.74 -27.51
CA ASN A 162 -12.14 0.60 -28.82
C ASN A 162 -13.66 0.42 -28.70
N ALA A 163 -14.20 0.24 -27.49
CA ALA A 163 -15.64 0.07 -27.25
C ALA A 163 -16.40 1.40 -27.05
N GLY A 164 -15.69 2.53 -27.08
CA GLY A 164 -16.23 3.88 -26.84
C GLY A 164 -16.36 4.78 -28.06
N LEU A 165 -16.28 4.22 -29.29
CA LEU A 165 -16.49 4.95 -30.55
C LEU A 165 -17.76 4.52 -31.27
#